data_AF-A0A7S2AME5-F1
#
_entry.id   AF-A0A7S2AME5-F1
#
_cell.length_a   1.000
_cell.length_b   1.000
_cell.length_c   1.000
_cell.angle_alpha   90.00
_cell.angle_beta   90.00
_cell.angle_gamma   90.00
#
_symmetry.space_group_name_H-M   'P 1'
#
loop_
_entity.id
_entity.type
_entity.pdbx_description
1 polymer ?
#
loop_
_entity_poly.entity_id
_entity_poly.type
_entity_poly.pdbx_seq_one_letter_code
_entity_poly.pdbx_strand_id
1 'polypeptide(L)'
;RAHKFDLLFIVSKWFLCLFAASLRGEALRRVWDAVLCDGIEAVFRVAFAMLAQHSEAILRTRSMDDLIHMFQESHADPDPKELLRAAYDPALIGQIGRAELAQRRQQAVKRVVQGDTRSEMRQTAL
;
A
#
# COMPACT_ATOMS: atom_id res chain seq x y z
N ARG A 1 23.91 3.29 4.00
CA ARG A 1 23.26 4.45 3.36
C ARG A 1 21.78 4.11 3.24
N ALA A 2 20.88 4.84 3.90
CA ALA A 2 19.44 4.67 3.69
C ALA A 2 19.07 5.38 2.38
N HIS A 3 18.77 4.62 1.33
CA HIS A 3 18.18 5.19 0.13
C HIS A 3 16.76 5.62 0.48
N LYS A 4 16.46 6.91 0.32
CA LYS A 4 15.13 7.48 0.58
C LYS A 4 14.25 7.18 -0.63
N PHE A 5 13.80 5.93 -0.75
CA PHE A 5 12.86 5.53 -1.79
C PHE A 5 11.47 6.07 -1.45
N ASP A 6 10.93 6.93 -2.31
CA ASP A 6 9.54 7.34 -2.20
C ASP A 6 8.61 6.25 -2.74
N LEU A 7 8.19 5.35 -1.84
CA LEU A 7 7.24 4.28 -2.16
C LEU A 7 5.90 4.83 -2.67
N LEU A 8 5.60 6.13 -2.48
CA LEU A 8 4.37 6.77 -2.92
C LEU A 8 4.12 6.56 -4.41
N PHE A 9 5.17 6.51 -5.23
CA PHE A 9 5.02 6.32 -6.69
C PHE A 9 4.40 4.97 -7.05
N ILE A 10 4.69 3.92 -6.29
CA ILE A 10 4.12 2.58 -6.50
C ILE A 10 2.77 2.46 -5.80
N VAL A 11 2.71 2.80 -4.52
CA VAL A 11 1.50 2.56 -3.73
C VAL A 11 0.35 3.47 -4.13
N SER A 12 0.62 4.68 -4.64
CA SER A 12 -0.44 5.60 -5.12
C SER A 12 -1.32 4.93 -6.18
N LYS A 13 -0.73 4.18 -7.12
CA LYS A 13 -1.46 3.42 -8.14
C LYS A 13 -2.37 2.37 -7.51
N TRP A 14 -1.92 1.70 -6.45
CA TRP A 14 -2.72 0.69 -5.74
C TRP A 14 -3.92 1.31 -5.04
N PHE A 15 -3.70 2.42 -4.31
CA PHE A 15 -4.75 3.08 -3.54
C PHE A 15 -5.75 3.85 -4.42
N LEU A 16 -5.29 4.52 -5.49
CA LEU A 16 -6.16 5.27 -6.40
C LEU A 16 -6.99 4.37 -7.30
N CYS A 17 -6.41 3.25 -7.77
CA CYS A 17 -7.08 2.35 -8.70
C CYS A 17 -7.61 1.07 -8.03
N LEU A 18 -7.55 0.96 -6.70
CA LEU A 18 -7.95 -0.25 -5.96
C LEU A 18 -7.36 -1.52 -6.58
N PHE A 19 -6.06 -1.48 -6.89
CA PHE A 19 -5.29 -2.52 -7.59
C PHE A 19 -5.71 -2.86 -9.02
N ALA A 20 -6.75 -2.25 -9.61
CA ALA A 20 -7.23 -2.57 -10.96
C ALA A 20 -6.18 -2.37 -12.07
N ALA A 21 -5.21 -1.49 -11.84
CA ALA A 21 -4.12 -1.24 -12.77
C ALA A 21 -2.85 -2.08 -12.49
N SER A 22 -2.87 -2.92 -11.44
CA SER A 22 -1.70 -3.70 -10.97
C SER A 22 -1.97 -5.21 -10.86
N LEU A 23 -3.22 -5.62 -10.63
CA LEU A 23 -3.67 -7.00 -10.61
C LEU A 23 -4.68 -7.23 -11.73
N ARG A 24 -4.78 -8.46 -12.24
CA ARG A 24 -5.79 -8.86 -13.22
C ARG A 24 -6.52 -10.14 -12.76
N GLY A 25 -7.45 -10.60 -13.59
CA GLY A 25 -8.07 -11.91 -13.46
C GLY A 25 -8.75 -12.19 -12.11
N GLU A 26 -8.47 -13.37 -11.54
CA GLU A 26 -9.05 -13.80 -10.27
C GLU A 26 -8.48 -13.03 -9.08
N ALA A 27 -7.19 -12.67 -9.09
CA ALA A 27 -6.56 -11.94 -7.99
C ALA A 27 -7.25 -10.60 -7.74
N LEU A 28 -7.50 -9.83 -8.81
CA LEU A 28 -8.22 -8.56 -8.70
C LEU A 28 -9.63 -8.75 -8.13
N ARG A 29 -10.39 -9.74 -8.63
CA ARG A 29 -11.76 -10.01 -8.16
C ARG A 29 -11.79 -10.36 -6.67
N ARG A 30 -10.87 -11.21 -6.21
CA ARG A 30 -10.75 -11.59 -4.79
C ARG A 30 -10.39 -10.42 -3.89
N VAL A 31 -9.52 -9.53 -4.35
CA VAL A 31 -9.20 -8.28 -3.63
C VAL A 31 -10.45 -7.39 -3.55
N TRP A 32 -11.23 -7.29 -4.62
CA TRP A 32 -12.47 -6.52 -4.61
C TRP A 32 -13.55 -7.13 -3.73
N ASP A 33 -13.69 -8.46 -3.69
CA ASP A 33 -14.57 -9.15 -2.74
C ASP A 33 -14.21 -8.75 -1.30
N ALA A 34 -12.92 -8.82 -0.95
CA ALA A 34 -12.42 -8.40 0.36
C ALA A 34 -12.71 -6.90 0.65
N VAL A 35 -12.52 -6.02 -0.33
CA VAL A 35 -12.81 -4.59 -0.19
C VAL A 35 -14.31 -4.33 0.02
N LEU A 36 -15.18 -5.08 -0.67
CA LEU A 36 -16.63 -4.93 -0.54
C LEU A 36 -17.16 -5.53 0.78
N CYS A 37 -16.58 -6.65 1.24
CA CYS A 37 -16.99 -7.31 2.48
C CYS A 37 -16.41 -6.67 3.75
N ASP A 38 -15.12 -6.32 3.74
CA ASP A 38 -14.42 -5.79 4.92
C ASP A 38 -14.25 -4.27 4.90
N GLY A 39 -14.42 -3.64 3.74
CA GLY A 39 -14.23 -2.21 3.52
C GLY A 39 -12.83 -1.86 3.00
N ILE A 40 -12.57 -0.55 2.93
CA ILE A 40 -11.33 0.01 2.34
C ILE A 40 -10.05 -0.45 3.06
N GLU A 41 -10.18 -1.00 4.26
CA GLU A 41 -9.08 -1.56 5.05
C GLU A 41 -8.39 -2.74 4.37
N ALA A 42 -9.14 -3.52 3.60
CA ALA A 42 -8.59 -4.60 2.79
C ALA A 42 -7.51 -4.09 1.82
N VAL A 43 -7.63 -2.85 1.33
CA VAL A 43 -6.63 -2.24 0.43
C VAL A 43 -5.26 -2.14 1.11
N PHE A 44 -5.24 -1.71 2.37
CA PHE A 44 -4.00 -1.62 3.15
C PHE A 44 -3.41 -3.01 3.41
N ARG A 45 -4.25 -3.97 3.78
CA ARG A 45 -3.83 -5.35 4.04
C ARG A 45 -3.16 -5.99 2.83
N VAL A 46 -3.79 -5.86 1.66
CA VAL A 46 -3.27 -6.37 0.40
C VAL A 46 -1.98 -5.64 0.00
N ALA A 47 -1.92 -4.31 0.15
CA ALA A 47 -0.70 -3.55 -0.13
C ALA A 47 0.48 -4.02 0.74
N PHE A 48 0.27 -4.22 2.04
CA PHE A 48 1.30 -4.72 2.94
C PHE A 48 1.72 -6.16 2.61
N ALA A 49 0.77 -7.03 2.26
CA ALA A 49 1.08 -8.39 1.82
C ALA A 49 1.97 -8.40 0.57
N MET A 50 1.65 -7.57 -0.43
CA MET A 50 2.47 -7.43 -1.65
C MET A 50 3.87 -6.89 -1.33
N LEU A 51 3.99 -5.90 -0.43
CA LEU A 51 5.29 -5.38 0.00
C LEU A 51 6.10 -6.45 0.74
N ALA A 52 5.46 -7.22 1.62
CA ALA A 52 6.13 -8.25 2.39
C ALA A 52 6.65 -9.40 1.51
N GLN A 53 5.88 -9.83 0.51
CA GLN A 53 6.29 -10.85 -0.46
C GLN A 53 7.57 -10.44 -1.21
N HIS A 54 7.75 -9.15 -1.45
CA HIS A 54 8.91 -8.61 -2.16
C HIS A 54 9.96 -8.02 -1.22
N SER A 55 9.83 -8.17 0.10
CA SER A 55 10.69 -7.50 1.10
C SER A 55 12.19 -7.75 0.87
N GLU A 56 12.60 -8.99 0.65
CA GLU A 56 13.97 -9.37 0.30
C GLU A 56 14.47 -8.71 -0.99
N ALA A 57 13.60 -8.64 -2.00
CA ALA A 57 13.93 -7.99 -3.27
C ALA A 57 14.08 -6.48 -3.08
N ILE A 58 13.17 -5.84 -2.35
CA ILE A 58 13.19 -4.41 -2.00
C ILE A 58 14.49 -4.04 -1.28
N LEU A 59 14.97 -4.90 -0.36
CA LEU A 59 16.21 -4.69 0.38
C LEU A 59 17.46 -4.74 -0.52
N ARG A 60 17.39 -5.46 -1.65
CA ARG A 60 18.50 -5.60 -2.61
C ARG A 60 18.50 -4.50 -3.66
N THR A 61 17.38 -3.80 -3.83
CA THR A 61 17.20 -2.73 -4.80
C THR A 61 18.15 -1.56 -4.52
N ARG A 62 18.77 -1.03 -5.58
CA ARG A 62 19.74 0.09 -5.47
C ARG A 62 19.22 1.40 -6.07
N SER A 63 18.19 1.34 -6.91
CA SER A 63 17.57 2.49 -7.56
C SER A 63 16.04 2.46 -7.50
N MET A 64 15.40 3.61 -7.77
CA MET A 64 13.94 3.69 -7.86
C MET A 64 13.41 2.94 -9.09
N ASP A 65 14.13 3.00 -10.21
CA ASP A 65 13.74 2.33 -11.44
C ASP A 65 13.69 0.81 -11.24
N ASP A 66 14.68 0.23 -10.56
CA ASP A 66 14.68 -1.21 -10.21
C ASP A 66 13.45 -1.59 -9.36
N LEU A 67 13.04 -0.70 -8.45
CA LEU A 67 11.86 -0.90 -7.60
C LEU A 67 10.59 -0.87 -8.45
N ILE A 68 10.47 0.10 -9.35
CA ILE A 68 9.34 0.24 -10.26
C ILE A 68 9.25 -0.97 -11.18
N HIS A 69 10.36 -1.37 -11.80
CA HIS A 69 10.44 -2.56 -12.64
C HIS A 69 10.05 -3.82 -11.87
N MET A 70 10.53 -4.01 -10.63
CA MET A 70 10.12 -5.15 -9.80
C MET A 70 8.59 -5.25 -9.63
N PHE A 71 7.91 -4.13 -9.36
CA PHE A 71 6.46 -4.12 -9.17
C PHE A 71 5.65 -4.09 -10.48
N GLN A 72 6.28 -3.77 -11.62
CA GLN A 72 5.64 -3.71 -12.93
C GLN A 72 5.86 -4.99 -13.78
N GLU A 73 7.04 -5.60 -13.68
CA GLU A 73 7.47 -6.78 -14.46
C GLU A 73 7.14 -8.11 -13.80
N SER A 74 6.51 -8.11 -12.62
CA SER A 74 5.88 -9.31 -12.08
C SER A 74 4.67 -9.66 -12.96
N HIS A 75 4.94 -10.24 -14.14
CA HIS A 75 3.98 -10.60 -15.17
C HIS A 75 3.07 -11.76 -14.77
N ALA A 76 3.36 -12.42 -13.65
CA ALA A 76 2.48 -13.41 -13.05
C ALA A 76 1.60 -12.70 -12.02
N ASP A 77 0.29 -12.66 -12.28
CA ASP A 77 -0.66 -12.32 -11.22
C ASP A 77 -0.36 -13.22 -10.01
N PRO A 78 -0.20 -12.65 -8.81
CA PRO A 78 0.01 -13.44 -7.62
C PRO A 78 -1.16 -14.41 -7.44
N ASP A 79 -0.87 -15.62 -6.95
CA ASP A 79 -1.92 -16.59 -6.68
C ASP A 79 -2.95 -15.94 -5.71
N PRO A 80 -4.24 -15.88 -6.08
CA PRO A 80 -5.23 -15.14 -5.32
C PRO A 80 -5.36 -15.63 -3.88
N LYS A 81 -5.19 -16.93 -3.65
CA LYS A 81 -5.31 -17.53 -2.32
C LYS A 81 -4.10 -17.17 -1.47
N GLU A 82 -2.90 -17.25 -2.02
CA GLU A 82 -1.68 -16.86 -1.32
C GLU A 82 -1.68 -15.37 -0.98
N LEU A 83 -2.12 -14.52 -1.91
CA LEU A 83 -2.22 -13.08 -1.67
C LEU A 83 -3.21 -12.77 -0.52
N LEU A 84 -4.42 -13.33 -0.57
CA LEU A 84 -5.40 -13.12 0.49
C LEU A 84 -4.97 -13.73 1.82
N ARG A 85 -4.33 -14.91 1.79
CA ARG A 85 -3.79 -15.54 3.01
C ARG A 85 -2.77 -14.64 3.68
N ALA A 86 -1.81 -14.11 2.92
CA ALA A 86 -0.83 -13.18 3.45
C ALA A 86 -1.48 -11.86 3.95
N ALA A 87 -2.46 -11.33 3.22
CA ALA A 87 -3.17 -10.10 3.60
C ALA A 87 -4.00 -10.24 4.89
N TYR A 88 -4.41 -11.45 5.25
CA TYR A 88 -5.18 -11.72 6.46
C TYR A 88 -4.39 -12.52 7.51
N ASP A 89 -3.09 -12.72 7.29
CA ASP A 89 -2.21 -13.37 8.25
C ASP A 89 -1.93 -12.43 9.44
N PRO A 90 -2.39 -12.77 10.66
CA PRO A 90 -2.14 -11.96 11.84
C PRO A 90 -0.65 -11.80 12.17
N ALA A 91 0.20 -12.75 11.76
CA ALA A 91 1.64 -12.67 11.98
C ALA A 91 2.31 -11.62 11.08
N LEU A 92 1.75 -11.40 9.88
CA LEU A 92 2.32 -10.47 8.89
C LEU A 92 1.78 -9.06 9.04
N ILE A 93 0.47 -8.94 9.23
CA ILE A 93 -0.25 -7.67 9.23
C ILE A 93 -0.50 -7.17 10.66
N GLY A 94 -0.41 -8.05 11.66
CA GLY A 94 -0.91 -7.79 13.00
C GLY A 94 -2.45 -7.77 13.04
N GLN A 95 -3.03 -7.67 14.22
CA GLN A 95 -4.47 -7.38 14.37
C GLN A 95 -4.73 -5.90 14.04
N ILE A 96 -4.65 -5.52 12.76
CA ILE A 96 -5.21 -4.24 12.31
C ILE A 96 -6.73 -4.40 12.25
N GLY A 97 -7.34 -4.29 13.43
CA GLY A 97 -8.79 -4.23 13.58
C GLY A 97 -9.35 -2.92 13.00
N ARG A 98 -10.64 -2.92 12.66
CA ARG A 98 -11.31 -1.75 12.06
C ARG A 98 -11.13 -0.47 12.89
N ALA A 99 -11.22 -0.60 14.21
CA ALA A 99 -11.04 0.52 15.13
C ALA A 99 -9.62 1.11 15.07
N GLU A 100 -8.60 0.26 15.05
CA GLU A 100 -7.19 0.67 15.02
C GLU A 100 -6.85 1.34 13.69
N LEU A 101 -7.33 0.79 12.57
CA LEU A 101 -7.08 1.39 11.26
C LEU A 101 -7.81 2.72 11.09
N ALA A 102 -9.07 2.81 11.56
CA ALA A 102 -9.81 4.07 11.60
C ALA A 102 -9.08 5.13 12.44
N GLN A 103 -8.53 4.75 13.60
CA GLN A 103 -7.74 5.64 14.46
C GLN A 103 -6.45 6.12 13.76
N ARG A 104 -5.68 5.19 13.15
CA ARG A 104 -4.48 5.53 12.40
C ARG A 104 -4.77 6.44 11.20
N ARG A 105 -5.89 6.22 10.50
CA ARG A 105 -6.35 7.08 9.41
C ARG A 105 -6.66 8.49 9.93
N GLN A 106 -7.39 8.61 11.03
CA GLN A 106 -7.67 9.93 11.63
C GLN A 106 -6.38 10.65 12.05
N GLN A 107 -5.41 9.94 12.61
CA GLN A 107 -4.11 10.52 12.95
C GLN A 107 -3.32 10.96 11.71
N ALA A 108 -3.31 10.15 10.64
CA ALA A 108 -2.67 10.50 9.39
C ALA A 108 -3.31 11.74 8.74
N VAL A 109 -4.64 11.80 8.69
CA VAL A 109 -5.38 12.97 8.18
C VAL A 109 -5.03 14.22 8.98
N LYS A 110 -5.00 14.16 10.32
CA LYS A 110 -4.59 15.30 11.16
C LYS A 110 -3.17 15.78 10.83
N ARG A 111 -2.23 14.86 10.60
CA ARG A 111 -0.85 15.20 10.23
C ARG A 111 -0.75 15.85 8.85
N VAL A 112 -1.48 15.33 7.86
CA VAL A 112 -1.52 15.89 6.51
C VAL A 112 -2.11 17.29 6.55
N VAL A 113 -3.27 17.47 7.19
CA VAL A 113 -3.92 18.78 7.34
C VAL A 113 -3.00 19.78 8.04
N GLN A 114 -2.35 19.41 9.14
CA GLN A 114 -1.40 20.30 9.83
C GLN A 114 -0.16 20.63 8.98
N GLY A 115 0.29 19.68 8.16
CA GLY A 115 1.40 19.87 7.23
C GLY A 115 1.06 20.88 6.13
N ASP A 116 -0.15 20.80 5.57
CA ASP A 116 -0.66 21.76 4.59
C ASP A 116 -0.84 23.15 5.22
N THR A 117 -1.48 23.26 6.39
CA THR A 117 -1.66 24.57 7.05
C THR A 117 -0.32 25.23 7.38
N ARG A 118 0.68 24.46 7.81
CA ARG A 118 2.03 24.99 8.09
C ARG A 118 2.79 25.40 6.83
N SER A 119 2.50 24.76 5.69
CA SER A 119 3.09 25.10 4.39
C SER A 119 2.43 26.34 3.79
N GLU A 120 1.10 26.47 3.91
CA GLU A 120 0.33 27.65 3.50
C GLU A 120 0.72 28.90 4.31
N MET A 121 0.85 28.78 5.65
CA MET A 121 1.31 29.89 6.51
C MET A 121 2.74 30.37 6.18
N ARG A 122 3.60 29.50 5.65
CA ARG A 122 4.94 29.87 5.18
C ARG A 122 4.90 30.59 3.83
N GLN A 123 3.95 30.25 2.94
CA GLN A 123 3.78 30.92 1.65
C GLN A 123 3.11 32.29 1.77
N THR A 124 2.27 32.51 2.78
CA THR A 124 1.62 33.81 3.03
C THR A 124 2.46 34.78 3.86
N ALA A 125 3.58 34.33 4.44
CA ALA A 125 4.51 35.14 5.21
C ALA A 125 5.72 35.64 4.40
N LEU A 126 5.72 35.41 3.07
CA LEU A 126 6.66 35.96 2.08
C LEU A 126 5.91 36.96 1.19
#